data_AF-A0A0B8NZJ5-F1
#
_entry.id   AF-A0A0B8NZJ5-F1
#
_cell.length_a   1.000
_cell.length_b   1.000
_cell.length_c   1.000
_cell.angle_alpha   90.00
_cell.angle_beta   90.00
_cell.angle_gamma   90.00
#
_symmetry.space_group_name_H-M   'P 1'
#
loop_
_entity.id
_entity.type
_entity.pdbx_description
1 polymer ?
#
loop_
_entity_poly.entity_id
_entity_poly.type
_entity_poly.pdbx_seq_one_letter_code
_entity_poly.pdbx_strand_id
1 'polypeptide(L)'
;MIDLLGLPEKTYPIVGITLGVADDSQGAQIKPRVPLESFAMYEKYDQATVDKGVEQYDQQLREWWDAQQLNNMRSYAEETAAFYQNVYFPEVAKTMQQQGFQFGDE
;
A
#
# COMPACT_ATOMS: atom_id res chain seq x y z
N MET A 1 -13.45 5.37 -14.87
CA MET A 1 -12.17 6.02 -15.23
C MET A 1 -11.83 5.85 -16.69
N ILE A 2 -11.81 4.61 -17.21
CA ILE A 2 -11.62 4.34 -18.65
C ILE A 2 -12.57 5.19 -19.51
N ASP A 3 -13.88 5.08 -19.28
CA ASP A 3 -14.89 5.86 -20.03
C ASP A 3 -14.74 7.37 -19.82
N LEU A 4 -14.50 7.80 -18.57
CA LEU A 4 -14.35 9.21 -18.20
C LEU A 4 -13.21 9.90 -18.96
N LEU A 5 -12.10 9.19 -19.16
CA LEU A 5 -10.91 9.72 -19.84
C LEU A 5 -10.83 9.33 -21.32
N GLY A 6 -11.78 8.54 -21.83
CA GLY A 6 -11.76 8.02 -23.20
C GLY A 6 -10.51 7.20 -23.52
N LEU A 7 -10.07 6.34 -22.60
CA LEU A 7 -8.82 5.59 -22.78
C LEU A 7 -8.95 4.59 -23.96
N PRO A 8 -7.99 4.58 -24.91
CA PRO A 8 -8.01 3.66 -26.04
C PRO A 8 -7.68 2.23 -25.59
N GLU A 9 -7.91 1.25 -26.46
CA GLU A 9 -7.53 -0.15 -26.21
C GLU A 9 -6.08 -0.27 -25.71
N LYS A 10 -5.83 -1.25 -24.84
CA LYS A 10 -4.53 -1.50 -24.21
C LYS A 10 -3.99 -0.35 -23.34
N THR A 11 -4.86 0.52 -22.85
CA THR A 11 -4.51 1.60 -21.90
C THR A 11 -5.32 1.46 -20.60
N TYR A 12 -4.67 1.21 -19.47
CA TYR A 12 -5.34 0.95 -18.20
C TYR A 12 -4.89 1.92 -17.10
N PRO A 13 -5.81 2.51 -16.31
CA PRO A 13 -5.45 3.40 -15.22
C PRO A 13 -4.95 2.60 -14.03
N ILE A 14 -3.76 2.95 -13.51
CA ILE A 14 -3.14 2.25 -12.37
C ILE A 14 -3.30 3.06 -11.08
N VAL A 15 -2.81 4.31 -11.08
CA VAL A 15 -2.82 5.18 -9.91
C VAL A 15 -2.96 6.63 -10.35
N GLY A 16 -3.73 7.41 -9.58
CA GLY A 16 -3.80 8.87 -9.72
C GLY A 16 -2.78 9.54 -8.82
N ILE A 17 -2.22 10.67 -9.26
CA ILE A 17 -1.31 11.49 -8.46
C ILE A 17 -1.93 12.87 -8.29
N THR A 18 -2.00 13.33 -7.04
CA THR A 18 -2.40 14.70 -6.71
C THR A 18 -1.17 15.59 -6.65
N LEU A 19 -1.19 16.73 -7.35
CA LEU A 19 -0.18 17.77 -7.26
C LEU A 19 -0.85 19.09 -6.87
N GLY A 20 -0.20 19.86 -5.98
CA GLY A 20 -0.71 21.12 -5.48
C GLY A 20 0.25 21.79 -4.50
N VAL A 21 -0.17 22.91 -3.93
CA VAL A 21 0.57 23.63 -2.88
C VAL A 21 0.12 23.07 -1.53
N ALA A 22 1.07 22.72 -0.65
CA ALA A 22 0.78 22.21 0.68
C ALA A 22 0.18 23.31 1.57
N ASP A 23 -0.74 22.92 2.45
CA ASP A 23 -1.19 23.79 3.54
C ASP A 23 -0.20 23.65 4.70
N ASP A 24 0.65 24.66 4.89
CA ASP A 24 1.69 24.67 5.93
C ASP A 24 1.12 24.62 7.36
N SER A 25 -0.19 24.84 7.54
CA SER A 25 -0.86 24.64 8.84
C SER A 25 -1.05 23.16 9.20
N GLN A 26 -1.00 22.26 8.22
CA GLN A 26 -1.11 20.81 8.40
C GLN A 26 0.28 20.20 8.55
N GLY A 27 0.75 20.09 9.80
CA GLY A 27 2.08 19.56 10.15
C GLY A 27 2.20 18.05 9.98
N ALA A 28 2.22 17.54 8.74
CA ALA A 28 2.38 16.12 8.45
C ALA A 28 3.72 15.58 8.98
N GLN A 29 3.66 14.65 9.93
CA GLN A 29 4.86 13.99 10.43
C GLN A 29 5.30 12.89 9.45
N ILE A 30 6.61 12.63 9.38
CA ILE A 30 7.14 11.54 8.56
C ILE A 30 6.71 10.21 9.19
N LYS A 31 5.85 9.46 8.50
CA LYS A 31 5.46 8.11 8.91
C LYS A 31 6.70 7.19 8.90
N PRO A 32 6.93 6.37 9.95
CA PRO A 32 8.03 5.41 9.96
C PRO A 32 7.85 4.35 8.85
N ARG A 33 8.94 3.62 8.56
CA ARG A 33 8.96 2.47 7.65
C ARG A 33 9.44 1.24 8.40
N VAL A 34 9.16 0.07 7.84
CA VAL A 34 9.76 -1.19 8.33
C VAL A 34 11.29 -1.09 8.37
N PRO A 35 11.95 -1.80 9.30
CA PRO A 35 13.42 -1.85 9.35
C PRO A 35 14.01 -2.24 8.00
N LEU A 36 15.07 -1.55 7.57
CA LEU A 36 15.65 -1.76 6.24
C LEU A 36 16.10 -3.20 6.04
N GLU A 37 16.69 -3.81 7.07
CA GLU A 37 17.12 -5.20 7.09
C GLU A 37 15.98 -6.21 6.86
N SER A 38 14.75 -5.84 7.22
CA SER A 38 13.55 -6.66 6.98
C SER A 38 12.98 -6.51 5.57
N PHE A 39 13.46 -5.52 4.81
CA PHE A 39 12.98 -5.20 3.46
C PHE A 39 14.03 -5.50 2.38
N ALA A 40 15.29 -5.17 2.65
CA ALA A 40 16.42 -5.34 1.76
C ALA A 40 17.40 -6.37 2.34
N MET A 41 17.23 -7.62 1.92
CA MET A 41 18.02 -8.76 2.39
C MET A 41 19.17 -9.07 1.43
N TYR A 42 20.25 -9.62 1.97
CA TYR A 42 21.41 -10.04 1.19
C TYR A 42 21.26 -11.49 0.72
N GLU A 43 21.50 -11.72 -0.57
CA GLU A 43 21.54 -13.03 -1.25
C GLU A 43 20.24 -13.84 -1.28
N LYS A 44 19.56 -13.98 -0.14
CA LYS A 44 18.40 -14.84 0.04
C LYS A 44 17.35 -14.17 0.91
N TYR A 45 16.11 -14.59 0.68
CA TYR A 45 15.00 -14.25 1.55
C TYR A 45 15.22 -14.87 2.94
N ASP A 46 15.00 -14.06 3.98
CA ASP A 46 15.10 -14.43 5.38
C ASP A 46 13.77 -14.13 6.08
N GLN A 47 12.95 -15.17 6.23
CA GLN A 47 11.64 -15.08 6.87
C GLN A 47 11.73 -14.59 8.32
N ALA A 48 12.73 -15.04 9.09
CA ALA A 48 12.84 -14.67 10.50
C ALA A 48 13.14 -13.18 10.66
N THR A 49 13.95 -12.62 9.75
CA THR A 49 14.23 -11.18 9.70
C THR A 49 12.99 -10.37 9.30
N VAL A 50 12.15 -10.89 8.41
CA VAL A 50 10.84 -10.26 8.09
C VAL A 50 9.91 -10.26 9.30
N ASP A 51 9.71 -11.42 9.93
CA ASP A 51 8.78 -11.56 11.07
C ASP A 51 9.15 -10.60 12.20
N LYS A 52 10.44 -10.56 12.54
CA LYS A 52 10.97 -9.61 13.53
C LYS A 52 10.77 -8.15 13.10
N GLY A 53 10.98 -7.83 11.83
CA GLY A 53 10.77 -6.49 11.30
C GLY A 53 9.32 -6.04 11.36
N VAL A 54 8.38 -6.96 11.10
CA VAL A 54 6.94 -6.72 11.25
C VAL A 54 6.59 -6.44 12.70
N GLU A 55 7.03 -7.26 13.66
CA GLU A 55 6.77 -7.04 15.10
C GLU A 55 7.31 -5.69 15.59
N GLN A 56 8.54 -5.33 15.18
CA GLN A 56 9.14 -4.05 15.51
C GLN A 56 8.36 -2.87 14.90
N TYR A 57 8.00 -2.97 13.63
CA TYR A 57 7.25 -1.91 12.95
C TYR A 57 5.82 -1.77 13.48
N ASP A 58 5.20 -2.87 13.92
CA ASP A 58 3.86 -2.86 14.50
C ASP A 58 3.79 -1.96 15.74
N GLN A 59 4.76 -2.15 16.65
CA GLN A 59 4.92 -1.32 17.85
C GLN A 59 5.26 0.13 17.49
N GLN A 60 6.25 0.33 16.61
CA GLN A 60 6.69 1.67 16.21
C GLN A 60 5.57 2.48 15.55
N LEU A 61 4.76 1.85 14.69
CA LEU A 61 3.66 2.53 14.02
C LEU A 61 2.54 2.89 15.00
N ARG A 62 2.23 2.02 15.97
CA ARG A 62 1.25 2.29 17.03
C ARG A 62 1.69 3.51 17.86
N GLU A 63 2.92 3.52 18.34
CA GLU A 63 3.48 4.64 19.11
C GLU A 63 3.46 5.95 18.30
N TRP A 64 3.79 5.89 17.01
CA TRP A 64 3.77 7.04 16.13
C TRP A 64 2.35 7.60 15.91
N TRP A 65 1.33 6.75 15.83
CA TRP A 65 -0.06 7.20 15.80
C TRP A 65 -0.52 7.83 17.12
N ASP A 66 -0.13 7.24 18.27
CA ASP A 66 -0.49 7.75 19.60
C ASP A 66 0.14 9.12 19.86
N ALA A 67 1.38 9.34 19.43
CA ALA A 67 2.05 10.64 19.51
C ALA A 67 1.32 11.76 18.75
N GLN A 68 0.49 11.40 17.76
CA GLN A 68 -0.34 12.30 16.97
C GLN A 68 -1.81 12.33 17.42
N GLN A 69 -2.14 11.66 18.54
CA GLN A 69 -3.50 11.54 19.07
C GLN A 69 -4.47 10.83 18.10
N LEU A 70 -3.94 9.99 17.19
CA LEU A 70 -4.72 9.21 16.23
C LEU A 70 -5.04 7.81 16.80
N ASN A 71 -5.80 7.81 17.89
CA ASN A 71 -6.10 6.62 18.70
C ASN A 71 -7.01 5.61 17.97
N ASN A 72 -7.68 6.02 16.89
CA ASN A 72 -8.57 5.18 16.09
C ASN A 72 -7.84 4.39 14.98
N MET A 73 -6.60 4.74 14.68
CA MET A 73 -5.79 3.96 13.74
C MET A 73 -5.45 2.62 14.37
N ARG A 74 -5.24 1.57 13.58
CA ARG A 74 -4.79 0.25 14.07
C ARG A 74 -3.27 0.11 13.99
N SER A 75 -2.73 -0.95 14.59
CA SER A 75 -1.34 -1.33 14.36
C SER A 75 -1.11 -1.79 12.92
N TYR A 76 0.14 -1.96 12.50
CA TYR A 76 0.48 -2.32 11.12
C TYR A 76 -0.11 -3.68 10.70
N ALA A 77 0.08 -4.71 11.51
CA ALA A 77 -0.38 -6.07 11.24
C ALA A 77 -1.91 -6.15 11.25
N GLU A 78 -2.57 -5.50 12.22
CA GLU A 78 -4.03 -5.50 12.32
C GLU A 78 -4.66 -4.77 11.11
N GLU A 79 -4.15 -3.60 10.73
CA GLU A 79 -4.66 -2.85 9.58
C GLU A 79 -4.44 -3.61 8.27
N THR A 80 -3.24 -4.17 8.09
CA THR A 80 -2.89 -4.93 6.88
C THR A 80 -3.76 -6.18 6.74
N ALA A 81 -3.97 -6.93 7.83
CA ALA A 81 -4.84 -8.11 7.84
C ALA A 81 -6.30 -7.72 7.56
N ALA A 82 -6.81 -6.66 8.20
CA ALA A 82 -8.17 -6.19 8.00
C ALA A 82 -8.44 -5.74 6.55
N PHE A 83 -7.44 -5.18 5.87
CA PHE A 83 -7.55 -4.76 4.47
C PHE A 83 -7.49 -5.96 3.52
N TYR A 84 -6.51 -6.87 3.68
CA TYR A 84 -6.27 -7.98 2.76
C TYR A 84 -7.09 -9.24 3.02
N GLN A 85 -7.89 -9.30 4.09
CA GLN A 85 -8.84 -10.40 4.30
C GLN A 85 -9.93 -10.46 3.21
N ASN A 86 -10.13 -9.37 2.44
CA ASN A 86 -11.10 -9.30 1.35
C ASN A 86 -10.40 -8.89 0.04
N VAL A 87 -10.89 -9.40 -1.09
CA VAL A 87 -10.51 -8.89 -2.43
C VAL A 87 -11.21 -7.55 -2.64
N TYR A 88 -10.59 -6.46 -2.21
CA TYR A 88 -11.19 -5.12 -2.23
C TYR A 88 -11.43 -4.55 -3.65
N PHE A 89 -10.68 -5.01 -4.65
CA PHE A 89 -10.87 -4.65 -6.06
C PHE A 89 -11.15 -5.88 -6.94
N PRO A 90 -12.36 -6.48 -6.85
CA PRO A 90 -12.67 -7.75 -7.51
C PRO A 90 -12.75 -7.65 -9.04
N GLU A 91 -12.98 -6.46 -9.57
CA GLU A 91 -13.23 -6.27 -11.02
C GLU A 91 -11.94 -6.08 -11.85
N VAL A 92 -10.75 -5.96 -11.23
CA VAL A 92 -9.50 -5.59 -11.93
C VAL A 92 -9.21 -6.48 -13.13
N ALA A 93 -9.25 -7.81 -12.95
CA ALA A 93 -8.96 -8.74 -14.04
C ALA A 93 -9.97 -8.59 -15.21
N LYS A 94 -11.25 -8.46 -14.88
CA LYS A 94 -12.33 -8.29 -15.85
C LYS A 94 -12.18 -6.98 -16.63
N THR A 95 -11.90 -5.87 -15.95
CA THR A 95 -11.75 -4.56 -16.60
C THR A 95 -10.46 -4.48 -17.42
N MET A 96 -9.39 -5.17 -17.00
CA MET A 96 -8.19 -5.33 -17.83
C MET A 96 -8.49 -6.13 -19.11
N GLN A 97 -9.22 -7.24 -19.02
CA GLN A 97 -9.66 -8.01 -20.19
C GLN A 97 -10.54 -7.20 -21.14
N GLN A 98 -11.47 -6.40 -20.61
CA GLN A 98 -12.30 -5.48 -21.40
C GLN A 98 -11.46 -4.43 -22.13
N GLN A 99 -10.34 -4.00 -21.53
CA GLN A 99 -9.37 -3.11 -22.19
C GLN A 99 -8.41 -3.84 -23.14
N GLY A 100 -8.66 -5.12 -23.40
CA GLY A 100 -7.94 -5.96 -24.36
C GLY A 100 -6.71 -6.67 -23.78
N PHE A 101 -6.37 -6.54 -22.49
CA PHE A 101 -5.24 -7.29 -21.92
C PHE A 101 -5.56 -8.78 -21.81
N GLN A 102 -4.55 -9.63 -21.99
CA GLN A 102 -4.68 -11.07 -21.87
C GLN A 102 -3.79 -11.56 -20.74
N PHE A 103 -4.30 -12.48 -19.93
CA PHE A 103 -3.53 -13.21 -18.94
C PHE A 103 -3.16 -14.55 -19.57
N GLY A 104 -1.87 -14.84 -19.68
CA GLY A 104 -1.35 -16.09 -20.22
C GLY A 104 -0.24 -16.61 -19.31
N ASP A 105 -0.13 -17.94 -19.26
CA ASP A 105 0.84 -18.67 -18.46
C ASP A 105 2.06 -19.14 -19.29
N GLU A 106 2.40 -18.46 -20.39
CA GLU A 106 3.60 -18.78 -21.18
C GLU A 106 4.90 -18.50 -20.42
#